data_AF-A0A6N2XJQ0-F1
#
_entry.id   AF-A0A6N2XJQ0-F1
#
_cell.length_a   1.000
_cell.length_b   1.000
_cell.length_c   1.000
_cell.angle_alpha   90.00
_cell.angle_beta   90.00
_cell.angle_gamma   90.00
#
_symmetry.space_group_name_H-M   'P 1'
#
loop_
_entity.id
_entity.type
_entity.pdbx_description
1 polymer ?
#
loop_
_entity_poly.entity_id
_entity_poly.type
_entity_poly.pdbx_seq_one_letter_code
_entity_poly.pdbx_strand_id
1 'polypeptide(L)'
;MVSNELLKKFVEQISESGFPLEHWASSLLRKEGWIVRTNYYYIDSDDKKPREMDIVAYKLKRLDRFNVKTVLLISCKKSKSSVWGFLRRSFPEYGNQINLFPAMIVSKYPPVNYALKWGWQREFCDFMAGHGLSSWFGVPQHDVFAHQQIPLEKGKLHDSDMHSATMQLIKAQAYEISDRHNVENREIKQFNLISLTEGEFVAFDFNDGADVEAIEIPEQVSMTSYKIDNCDQDSRVIYLTKRKFEEDVSRFTQLHELNAEFFINKENEFRNEAVFDWHKLAVHSEEFISNLERYIWDCARHHRVLPDTPLKLSVKISVESHNPIVEISSSRSEILDVARSSDVKKRIYRDIQFFWGHEGHIEINTIKIS
;
A
#
# COMPACT_ATOMS: atom_id res chain seq x y z
N MET A 1 6.85 23.98 -44.61
CA MET A 1 7.90 23.66 -43.61
C MET A 1 7.77 24.65 -42.46
N VAL A 2 7.87 24.17 -41.22
CA VAL A 2 7.86 25.03 -40.03
C VAL A 2 9.20 25.79 -39.97
N SER A 3 9.17 27.12 -39.78
CA SER A 3 10.40 27.93 -39.73
C SER A 3 11.17 27.71 -38.43
N ASN A 4 12.48 27.94 -38.43
CA ASN A 4 13.31 27.85 -37.22
C ASN A 4 12.86 28.80 -36.10
N GLU A 5 12.32 29.97 -36.46
CA GLU A 5 11.76 30.91 -35.48
C GLU A 5 10.49 30.36 -34.83
N LEU A 6 9.61 29.73 -35.61
CA LEU A 6 8.40 29.09 -35.10
C LEU A 6 8.72 27.87 -34.23
N LEU A 7 9.76 27.09 -34.58
CA LEU A 7 10.26 26.00 -33.74
C LEU A 7 10.75 26.49 -32.37
N LYS A 8 11.45 27.64 -32.32
CA LYS A 8 11.88 28.24 -31.03
C LYS A 8 10.69 28.63 -30.15
N LYS A 9 9.64 29.23 -30.74
CA LYS A 9 8.41 29.56 -30.01
C LYS A 9 7.72 28.31 -29.44
N PHE A 10 7.73 27.20 -30.17
CA PHE A 10 7.19 25.94 -29.64
C PHE A 10 8.01 25.41 -28.46
N VAL A 11 9.35 25.51 -28.52
CA VAL A 11 10.22 25.13 -27.39
C VAL A 11 9.96 26.01 -26.17
N GLU A 12 9.80 27.32 -26.35
CA GLU A 12 9.45 28.25 -25.28
C GLU A 12 8.11 27.86 -24.65
N GLN A 13 7.05 27.68 -25.45
CA GLN A 13 5.72 27.29 -24.96
C GLN A 13 5.74 25.96 -24.19
N ILE A 14 6.43 24.93 -24.69
CA ILE A 14 6.55 23.64 -23.99
C ILE A 14 7.34 23.80 -22.68
N SER A 15 8.37 24.65 -22.66
CA SER A 15 9.17 24.93 -21.46
C SER A 15 8.36 25.64 -20.36
N GLU A 16 7.27 26.30 -20.73
CA GLU A 16 6.33 26.93 -19.79
C GLU A 16 5.29 25.96 -19.21
N SER A 17 5.06 24.81 -19.87
CA SER A 17 4.14 23.78 -19.39
C SER A 17 4.68 22.99 -18.19
N GLY A 18 3.87 22.05 -17.68
CA GLY A 18 4.27 21.08 -16.64
C GLY A 18 5.15 19.93 -17.15
N PHE A 19 5.12 19.63 -18.45
CA PHE A 19 5.80 18.48 -19.04
C PHE A 19 7.31 18.40 -18.76
N PRO A 20 8.08 19.51 -18.73
CA PRO A 20 9.49 19.46 -18.35
C PRO A 20 9.71 18.93 -16.92
N LEU A 21 8.86 19.31 -15.96
CA LEU A 21 8.94 18.84 -14.58
C LEU A 21 8.59 17.35 -14.49
N GLU A 22 7.53 16.92 -15.18
CA GLU A 22 7.12 15.52 -15.26
C GLU A 22 8.22 14.63 -15.85
N HIS A 23 8.82 15.07 -16.96
CA HIS A 23 9.90 14.37 -17.62
C HIS A 23 11.15 14.27 -16.72
N TRP A 24 11.50 15.37 -16.06
CA TRP A 24 12.62 15.42 -15.12
C TRP A 24 12.41 14.46 -13.93
N ALA A 25 11.27 14.55 -13.25
CA ALA A 25 10.96 13.71 -12.09
C ALA A 25 10.91 12.23 -12.47
N SER A 26 10.27 11.91 -13.60
CA SER A 26 10.24 10.55 -14.14
C SER A 26 11.64 10.00 -14.44
N SER A 27 12.51 10.84 -15.00
CA SER A 27 13.89 10.45 -15.31
C SER A 27 14.71 10.19 -14.05
N LEU A 28 14.52 11.03 -13.03
CA LEU A 28 15.19 10.87 -11.74
C LEU A 28 14.74 9.58 -11.04
N LEU A 29 13.43 9.32 -10.98
CA LEU A 29 12.89 8.08 -10.42
C LEU A 29 13.39 6.83 -11.16
N ARG A 30 13.45 6.85 -12.49
CA ARG A 30 14.00 5.73 -13.27
C ARG A 30 15.47 5.47 -12.96
N LYS A 31 16.29 6.51 -12.76
CA LYS A 31 17.70 6.37 -12.34
C LYS A 31 17.81 5.68 -10.98
N GLU A 32 16.87 5.97 -10.08
CA GLU A 32 16.73 5.30 -8.78
C GLU A 32 16.08 3.91 -8.86
N GLY A 33 15.83 3.36 -10.05
CA GLY A 33 15.30 2.01 -10.25
C GLY A 33 13.79 1.89 -10.05
N TRP A 34 13.04 2.99 -10.10
CA TRP A 34 11.58 2.95 -10.11
C TRP A 34 11.05 2.60 -11.50
N ILE A 35 9.99 1.81 -11.54
CA ILE A 35 9.19 1.62 -12.76
C ILE A 35 8.21 2.78 -12.83
N VAL A 36 8.33 3.59 -13.89
CA VAL A 36 7.56 4.84 -14.04
C VAL A 36 6.60 4.75 -15.22
N ARG A 37 5.31 4.97 -14.94
CA ARG A 37 4.25 5.15 -15.93
C ARG A 37 3.83 6.62 -15.92
N THR A 38 3.87 7.25 -17.09
CA THR A 38 3.33 8.59 -17.32
C THR A 38 2.00 8.48 -18.05
N ASN A 39 1.18 9.52 -17.96
CA ASN A 39 -0.11 9.59 -18.65
C ASN A 39 -1.06 8.44 -18.28
N TYR A 40 -1.09 8.10 -16.98
CA TYR A 40 -1.90 6.98 -16.49
C TYR A 40 -3.34 7.43 -16.29
N TYR A 41 -4.28 6.86 -17.04
CA TYR A 41 -5.68 7.23 -16.94
C TYR A 41 -6.42 6.45 -15.84
N TYR A 42 -7.25 7.16 -15.09
CA TYR A 42 -8.22 6.59 -14.15
C TYR A 42 -9.61 7.20 -14.38
N ILE A 43 -10.66 6.53 -13.91
CA ILE A 43 -12.02 7.07 -13.96
C ILE A 43 -12.33 7.72 -12.61
N ASP A 44 -12.63 9.02 -12.62
CA ASP A 44 -12.99 9.76 -11.41
C ASP A 44 -14.32 9.22 -10.85
N SER A 45 -14.35 8.96 -9.55
CA SER A 45 -15.53 8.42 -8.86
C SER A 45 -16.73 9.37 -8.94
N ASP A 46 -16.50 10.69 -8.94
CA ASP A 46 -17.54 11.68 -8.74
C ASP A 46 -18.22 12.07 -10.06
N ASP A 47 -17.43 12.40 -11.09
CA ASP A 47 -17.94 12.87 -12.38
C ASP A 47 -17.94 11.79 -13.49
N LYS A 48 -17.41 10.60 -13.19
CA LYS A 48 -17.27 9.45 -14.10
C LYS A 48 -16.51 9.77 -15.39
N LYS A 49 -15.62 10.77 -15.37
CA LYS A 49 -14.77 11.13 -16.51
C LYS A 49 -13.37 10.53 -16.39
N PRO A 50 -12.70 10.25 -17.52
CA PRO A 50 -11.29 9.92 -17.50
C PRO A 50 -10.47 11.12 -17.02
N ARG A 51 -9.58 10.86 -16.08
CA ARG A 51 -8.56 11.77 -15.57
C ARG A 51 -7.21 11.14 -15.79
N GLU A 52 -6.20 11.96 -16.01
CA GLU A 52 -4.83 11.52 -16.21
C GLU A 52 -4.04 11.79 -14.93
N MET A 53 -3.19 10.85 -14.52
CA MET A 53 -2.19 11.07 -13.50
C MET A 53 -0.87 11.40 -14.18
N ASP A 54 -0.21 12.46 -13.72
CA ASP A 54 1.04 12.94 -14.29
C ASP A 54 2.10 11.83 -14.20
N ILE A 55 2.31 11.26 -13.00
CA ILE A 55 3.24 10.14 -12.79
C ILE A 55 2.66 9.12 -11.81
N VAL A 56 2.71 7.84 -12.21
CA VAL A 56 2.59 6.69 -11.32
C VAL A 56 3.91 5.93 -11.33
N ALA A 57 4.62 5.92 -10.21
CA ALA A 57 5.86 5.18 -10.06
C ALA A 57 5.70 4.04 -9.04
N TYR A 58 6.37 2.92 -9.26
CA TYR A 58 6.40 1.85 -8.26
C TYR A 58 7.72 1.08 -8.22
N LYS A 59 8.00 0.51 -7.04
CA LYS A 59 8.99 -0.54 -6.84
C LYS A 59 8.29 -1.80 -6.33
N LEU A 60 8.83 -2.96 -6.71
CA LEU A 60 8.29 -4.27 -6.39
C LEU A 60 9.41 -5.14 -5.84
N LYS A 61 9.20 -5.68 -4.63
CA LYS A 61 10.04 -6.74 -4.06
C LYS A 61 9.25 -8.02 -4.03
N ARG A 62 9.76 -9.05 -4.70
CA ARG A 62 9.21 -10.40 -4.69
C ARG A 62 9.83 -11.18 -3.55
N LEU A 63 9.01 -11.64 -2.63
CA LEU A 63 9.42 -12.52 -1.53
C LEU A 63 8.85 -13.91 -1.80
N ASP A 64 9.31 -14.91 -1.06
CA ASP A 64 8.91 -16.31 -1.26
C ASP A 64 7.38 -16.51 -1.19
N ARG A 65 6.72 -15.82 -0.25
CA ARG A 65 5.29 -16.03 0.04
C ARG A 65 4.37 -14.93 -0.46
N PHE A 66 4.89 -13.71 -0.66
CA PHE A 66 4.11 -12.54 -1.05
C PHE A 66 4.97 -11.49 -1.75
N ASN A 67 4.32 -10.52 -2.38
CA ASN A 67 4.96 -9.40 -3.05
C ASN A 67 4.68 -8.10 -2.29
N VAL A 68 5.68 -7.22 -2.20
CA VAL A 68 5.53 -5.88 -1.64
C VAL A 68 5.74 -4.85 -2.74
N LYS A 69 4.73 -4.02 -2.94
CA LYS A 69 4.71 -2.95 -3.94
C LYS A 69 4.54 -1.60 -3.26
N THR A 70 5.53 -0.73 -3.41
CA THR A 70 5.44 0.67 -2.97
C THR A 70 5.08 1.51 -4.18
N VAL A 71 4.01 2.28 -4.08
CA VAL A 71 3.45 3.11 -5.15
C VAL A 71 3.56 4.59 -4.77
N LEU A 72 4.05 5.38 -5.71
CA LEU A 72 4.07 6.84 -5.66
C LEU A 72 3.08 7.35 -6.71
N LEU A 73 2.07 8.09 -6.25
CA LEU A 73 1.21 8.89 -7.11
C LEU A 73 1.72 10.33 -7.03
N ILE A 74 2.14 10.90 -8.16
CA ILE A 74 2.78 12.21 -8.17
C ILE A 74 2.01 13.13 -9.12
N SER A 75 1.56 14.27 -8.61
CA SER A 75 1.10 15.38 -9.43
C SER A 75 2.20 16.43 -9.52
N CYS A 76 2.49 16.88 -10.74
CA CYS A 76 3.51 17.87 -11.04
C CYS A 76 2.84 19.21 -11.34
N LYS A 77 3.16 20.25 -10.57
CA LYS A 77 2.67 21.61 -10.82
C LYS A 77 3.84 22.56 -11.02
N LYS A 78 3.65 23.53 -11.90
CA LYS A 78 4.63 24.58 -12.14
C LYS A 78 4.05 25.91 -11.68
N SER A 79 4.79 26.64 -10.85
CA SER A 79 4.35 27.93 -10.34
C SER A 79 5.43 28.97 -10.60
N LYS A 80 5.22 29.82 -11.61
CA LYS A 80 6.14 30.93 -11.92
C LYS A 80 5.74 32.25 -11.27
N SER A 81 4.45 32.52 -11.12
CA SER A 81 3.91 33.82 -10.70
C SER A 81 3.38 33.84 -9.28
N SER A 82 3.51 32.72 -8.55
CA SER A 82 2.99 32.58 -7.19
C SER A 82 3.84 31.62 -6.37
N VAL A 83 3.71 31.71 -5.05
CA VAL A 83 4.22 30.72 -4.09
C VAL A 83 3.06 29.93 -3.51
N TRP A 84 3.33 28.71 -3.05
CA TRP A 84 2.33 27.93 -2.32
C TRP A 84 2.47 28.17 -0.82
N GLY A 85 1.43 28.74 -0.25
CA GLY A 85 1.27 29.05 1.16
C GLY A 85 0.57 27.92 1.91
N PHE A 86 1.18 27.47 3.00
CA PHE A 86 0.60 26.50 3.93
C PHE A 86 0.26 27.23 5.21
N LEU A 87 -1.04 27.39 5.50
CA LEU A 87 -1.50 28.04 6.72
C LEU A 87 -1.60 26.96 7.80
N ARG A 88 -0.78 27.12 8.83
CA ARG A 88 -0.55 26.09 9.84
C ARG A 88 -0.85 26.61 11.23
N ARG A 89 -1.21 25.70 12.12
CA ARG A 89 -1.40 25.96 13.55
C ARG A 89 -0.82 24.81 14.35
N SER A 90 -0.52 25.05 15.62
CA SER A 90 -0.21 23.94 16.54
C SER A 90 -1.38 22.97 16.60
N PHE A 91 -1.10 21.66 16.72
CA PHE A 91 -2.18 20.70 16.94
C PHE A 91 -2.90 21.02 18.26
N PRO A 92 -4.23 21.14 18.27
CA PRO A 92 -4.97 21.39 19.50
C PRO A 92 -4.77 20.23 20.47
N GLU A 93 -4.58 20.56 21.75
CA GLU A 93 -4.31 19.59 22.83
C GLU A 93 -5.47 18.59 23.05
N TYR A 94 -6.69 18.92 22.61
CA TYR A 94 -7.88 18.08 22.75
C TYR A 94 -8.80 18.12 21.52
N GLY A 95 -9.34 16.96 21.13
CA GLY A 95 -10.60 16.88 20.37
C GLY A 95 -10.54 16.75 18.85
N ASN A 96 -9.37 16.58 18.24
CA ASN A 96 -9.32 16.38 16.79
C ASN A 96 -9.71 14.94 16.39
N GLN A 97 -10.71 14.83 15.52
CA GLN A 97 -11.06 13.59 14.79
C GLN A 97 -10.07 13.28 13.65
N ILE A 98 -8.93 13.98 13.60
CA ILE A 98 -7.94 13.82 12.54
C ILE A 98 -7.08 12.59 12.84
N ASN A 99 -7.03 11.67 11.89
CA ASN A 99 -6.07 10.59 11.92
C ASN A 99 -4.66 11.15 11.69
N LEU A 100 -3.81 11.07 12.73
CA LEU A 100 -2.43 11.56 12.67
C LEU A 100 -1.47 10.59 11.98
N PHE A 101 -1.90 9.35 11.75
CA PHE A 101 -1.08 8.28 11.20
C PHE A 101 -1.68 7.68 9.92
N PRO A 102 -2.18 8.46 8.95
CA PRO A 102 -2.77 7.88 7.76
C PRO A 102 -1.68 7.14 6.97
N ALA A 103 -1.94 5.85 6.76
CA ALA A 103 -1.15 4.96 5.94
C ALA A 103 -2.13 4.16 5.08
N MET A 104 -1.90 4.15 3.78
CA MET A 104 -2.83 3.53 2.82
C MET A 104 -2.19 2.27 2.28
N ILE A 105 -2.66 1.13 2.78
CA ILE A 105 -2.16 -0.21 2.47
C ILE A 105 -3.33 -1.06 2.01
N VAL A 106 -3.17 -1.74 0.87
CA VAL A 106 -4.11 -2.72 0.35
C VAL A 106 -3.39 -4.04 0.21
N SER A 107 -4.00 -5.13 0.69
CA SER A 107 -3.41 -6.45 0.58
C SER A 107 -4.47 -7.48 0.20
N LYS A 108 -4.08 -8.44 -0.64
CA LYS A 108 -4.79 -9.70 -0.83
C LYS A 108 -4.12 -10.85 -0.07
N TYR A 109 -3.01 -10.59 0.62
CA TYR A 109 -2.29 -11.61 1.35
C TYR A 109 -2.93 -11.82 2.74
N PRO A 110 -3.50 -13.00 3.03
CA PRO A 110 -4.32 -13.22 4.22
C PRO A 110 -3.62 -12.93 5.57
N PRO A 111 -2.36 -13.33 5.82
CA PRO A 111 -1.65 -13.03 7.07
C PRO A 111 -1.54 -11.53 7.33
N VAL A 112 -1.22 -10.76 6.29
CA VAL A 112 -1.11 -9.32 6.41
C VAL A 112 -2.49 -8.69 6.59
N ASN A 113 -3.53 -9.15 5.88
CA ASN A 113 -4.90 -8.68 6.14
C ASN A 113 -5.36 -8.95 7.57
N TYR A 114 -4.91 -10.05 8.19
CA TYR A 114 -5.14 -10.31 9.60
C TYR A 114 -4.42 -9.30 10.49
N ALA A 115 -3.14 -9.04 10.22
CA ALA A 115 -2.32 -8.07 10.96
C ALA A 115 -2.83 -6.63 10.84
N LEU A 116 -3.46 -6.27 9.72
CA LEU A 116 -3.97 -4.91 9.44
C LEU A 116 -5.39 -4.64 9.98
N LYS A 117 -5.91 -5.45 10.92
CA LYS A 117 -7.27 -5.22 11.46
C LYS A 117 -7.36 -4.05 12.46
N TRP A 118 -6.36 -3.86 13.32
CA TRP A 118 -6.43 -2.87 14.41
C TRP A 118 -5.07 -2.26 14.73
N GLY A 119 -5.00 -0.93 14.94
CA GLY A 119 -3.82 -0.24 15.48
C GLY A 119 -2.59 -0.15 14.56
N TRP A 120 -2.58 -0.87 13.44
CA TRP A 120 -1.41 -1.04 12.58
C TRP A 120 -0.91 0.26 11.96
N GLN A 121 -1.77 1.24 11.70
CA GLN A 121 -1.38 2.49 11.04
C GLN A 121 -0.34 3.27 11.86
N ARG A 122 -0.55 3.33 13.17
CA ARG A 122 0.39 3.96 14.11
C ARG A 122 1.69 3.17 14.15
N GLU A 123 1.63 1.85 14.32
CA GLU A 123 2.83 1.00 14.33
C GLU A 123 3.66 1.15 13.05
N PHE A 124 3.00 1.20 11.90
CA PHE A 124 3.64 1.42 10.60
C PHE A 124 4.31 2.79 10.55
N CYS A 125 3.60 3.85 10.94
CA CYS A 125 4.16 5.20 10.92
C CYS A 125 5.32 5.36 11.91
N ASP A 126 5.18 4.82 13.12
CA ASP A 126 6.23 4.84 14.16
C ASP A 126 7.46 4.04 13.68
N PHE A 127 7.26 2.89 13.03
CA PHE A 127 8.35 2.12 12.40
C PHE A 127 9.07 2.94 11.34
N MET A 128 8.36 3.56 10.39
CA MET A 128 8.97 4.37 9.34
C MET A 128 9.71 5.58 9.91
N ALA A 129 9.11 6.27 10.89
CA ALA A 129 9.69 7.42 11.55
C ALA A 129 10.99 7.06 12.29
N GLY A 130 10.99 5.92 13.00
CA GLY A 130 12.17 5.40 13.70
C GLY A 130 13.33 5.03 12.78
N HIS A 131 13.08 4.83 11.49
CA HIS A 131 14.09 4.46 10.49
C HIS A 131 14.48 5.62 9.56
N GLY A 132 14.36 6.87 10.02
CA GLY A 132 14.85 8.05 9.30
C GLY A 132 13.85 8.70 8.34
N LEU A 133 12.58 8.26 8.34
CA LEU A 133 11.49 8.90 7.59
C LEU A 133 10.58 9.74 8.49
N SER A 134 11.11 10.28 9.60
CA SER A 134 10.35 11.03 10.59
C SER A 134 9.67 12.29 10.02
N SER A 135 10.26 12.97 9.04
CA SER A 135 9.60 14.14 8.43
C SER A 135 8.36 13.78 7.61
N TRP A 136 8.20 12.52 7.20
CA TRP A 136 7.04 12.04 6.44
C TRP A 136 6.07 11.19 7.27
N PHE A 137 6.58 10.41 8.22
CA PHE A 137 5.77 9.45 8.99
C PHE A 137 5.69 9.76 10.48
N GLY A 138 6.49 10.70 10.98
CA GLY A 138 6.44 11.12 12.37
C GLY A 138 5.18 11.89 12.72
N VAL A 139 5.00 12.14 14.03
CA VAL A 139 3.91 12.98 14.52
C VAL A 139 4.10 14.40 13.96
N PRO A 140 3.15 14.92 13.18
CA PRO A 140 3.28 16.26 12.62
C PRO A 140 3.25 17.31 13.75
N GLN A 141 4.12 18.32 13.64
CA GLN A 141 4.17 19.41 14.63
C GLN A 141 3.05 20.43 14.42
N HIS A 142 2.59 20.58 13.18
CA HIS A 142 1.59 21.57 12.79
C HIS A 142 0.47 20.94 11.96
N ASP A 143 -0.75 21.39 12.20
CA ASP A 143 -1.95 21.11 11.40
C ASP A 143 -2.05 22.13 10.27
N VAL A 144 -2.07 21.67 9.02
CA VAL A 144 -2.28 22.53 7.84
C VAL A 144 -3.78 22.65 7.62
N PHE A 145 -4.38 23.73 8.13
CA PHE A 145 -5.83 23.93 8.07
C PHE A 145 -6.28 24.62 6.78
N ALA A 146 -5.37 25.30 6.07
CA ALA A 146 -5.67 25.94 4.80
C ALA A 146 -4.44 26.02 3.88
N HIS A 147 -4.76 26.19 2.61
CA HIS A 147 -3.86 26.11 1.48
C HIS A 147 -4.10 27.37 0.63
N GLN A 148 -3.05 28.13 0.32
CA GLN A 148 -3.19 29.40 -0.39
C GLN A 148 -2.13 29.58 -1.48
N GLN A 149 -2.53 29.84 -2.71
CA GLN A 149 -1.62 30.32 -3.75
C GLN A 149 -1.47 31.85 -3.63
N ILE A 150 -0.24 32.31 -3.41
CA ILE A 150 0.08 33.70 -3.14
C ILE A 150 0.84 34.28 -4.32
N PRO A 151 0.27 35.24 -5.07
CA PRO A 151 0.96 35.91 -6.16
C PRO A 151 2.25 36.59 -5.71
N LEU A 152 3.33 36.46 -6.49
CA LEU A 152 4.59 37.16 -6.25
C LEU A 152 4.46 38.68 -6.50
N GLU A 153 3.58 39.06 -7.41
CA GLU A 153 3.20 40.45 -7.67
C GLU A 153 1.84 40.76 -7.02
N LYS A 154 1.48 42.04 -6.87
CA LYS A 154 0.16 42.40 -6.30
C LYS A 154 -0.96 41.72 -7.09
N GLY A 155 -1.73 40.87 -6.41
CA GLY A 155 -2.81 40.09 -7.03
C GLY A 155 -3.79 39.55 -6.00
N LYS A 156 -4.83 38.87 -6.48
CA LYS A 156 -5.78 38.17 -5.61
C LYS A 156 -5.20 36.83 -5.18
N LEU A 157 -5.49 36.46 -3.95
CA LEU A 157 -5.23 35.12 -3.41
C LEU A 157 -6.13 34.10 -4.13
N HIS A 158 -5.58 32.94 -4.48
CA HIS A 158 -6.27 31.86 -5.18
C HIS A 158 -6.03 30.50 -4.51
N ASP A 159 -7.00 29.58 -4.57
CA ASP A 159 -6.90 28.26 -3.93
C ASP A 159 -6.82 27.11 -4.95
N SER A 160 -7.02 27.39 -6.24
CA SER A 160 -7.46 26.38 -7.21
C SER A 160 -6.43 25.30 -7.49
N ASP A 161 -5.17 25.68 -7.69
CA ASP A 161 -4.20 24.76 -8.30
C ASP A 161 -3.67 23.73 -7.30
N MET A 162 -3.39 24.17 -6.07
CA MET A 162 -2.92 23.30 -5.01
C MET A 162 -4.04 22.36 -4.55
N HIS A 163 -5.26 22.87 -4.36
CA HIS A 163 -6.41 22.03 -4.02
C HIS A 163 -6.69 21.00 -5.13
N SER A 164 -6.66 21.41 -6.41
CA SER A 164 -6.84 20.50 -7.53
C SER A 164 -5.79 19.39 -7.57
N ALA A 165 -4.52 19.71 -7.32
CA ALA A 165 -3.43 18.73 -7.29
C ALA A 165 -3.67 17.67 -6.19
N THR A 166 -4.01 18.13 -4.99
CA THR A 166 -4.32 17.28 -3.83
C THR A 166 -5.52 16.39 -4.08
N MET A 167 -6.62 16.95 -4.62
CA MET A 167 -7.81 16.17 -4.94
C MET A 167 -7.57 15.12 -6.01
N GLN A 168 -6.79 15.44 -7.05
CA GLN A 168 -6.44 14.49 -8.11
C GLN A 168 -5.67 13.28 -7.54
N LEU A 169 -4.70 13.52 -6.65
CA LEU A 169 -3.94 12.47 -5.98
C LEU A 169 -4.83 11.54 -5.15
N ILE A 170 -5.72 12.11 -4.35
CA ILE A 170 -6.59 11.37 -3.43
C ILE A 170 -7.63 10.54 -4.19
N LYS A 171 -8.22 11.11 -5.24
CA LYS A 171 -9.14 10.37 -6.11
C LYS A 171 -8.47 9.24 -6.87
N ALA A 172 -7.25 9.46 -7.35
CA ALA A 172 -6.49 8.40 -8.01
C ALA A 172 -6.09 7.28 -7.05
N GLN A 173 -5.76 7.62 -5.80
CA GLN A 173 -5.55 6.62 -4.76
C GLN A 173 -6.79 5.77 -4.53
N ALA A 174 -7.95 6.41 -4.38
CA ALA A 174 -9.22 5.70 -4.21
C ALA A 174 -9.55 4.79 -5.38
N TYR A 175 -9.28 5.25 -6.62
CA TYR A 175 -9.41 4.43 -7.82
C TYR A 175 -8.52 3.19 -7.75
N GLU A 176 -7.22 3.35 -7.50
CA GLU A 176 -6.24 2.25 -7.39
C GLU A 176 -6.59 1.24 -6.27
N ILE A 177 -7.19 1.72 -5.18
CA ILE A 177 -7.68 0.87 -4.09
C ILE A 177 -8.94 0.10 -4.50
N SER A 178 -9.87 0.77 -5.20
CA SER A 178 -11.14 0.19 -5.62
C SER A 178 -10.98 -0.85 -6.73
N ASP A 179 -9.94 -0.71 -7.56
CA ASP A 179 -9.61 -1.64 -8.65
C ASP A 179 -8.96 -2.95 -8.13
N ARG A 180 -9.73 -3.66 -7.31
CA ARG A 180 -9.35 -4.92 -6.67
C ARG A 180 -9.12 -6.05 -7.68
N HIS A 181 -9.55 -5.92 -8.93
CA HIS A 181 -9.41 -6.96 -9.94
C HIS A 181 -7.96 -7.13 -10.42
N ASN A 182 -7.14 -6.07 -10.30
CA ASN A 182 -5.78 -6.04 -10.84
C ASN A 182 -4.65 -6.29 -9.80
N VAL A 183 -4.99 -6.66 -8.57
CA VAL A 183 -4.00 -7.05 -7.56
C VAL A 183 -3.70 -8.54 -7.71
N GLU A 184 -2.43 -8.88 -7.96
CA GLU A 184 -1.97 -10.29 -7.98
C GLU A 184 -2.30 -10.99 -6.66
N ASN A 185 -2.49 -12.31 -6.71
CA ASN A 185 -2.67 -13.08 -5.49
C ASN A 185 -1.41 -12.94 -4.62
N ARG A 186 -1.62 -12.58 -3.35
CA ARG A 186 -0.55 -12.33 -2.35
C ARG A 186 0.34 -11.11 -2.63
N GLU A 187 -0.21 -10.05 -3.22
CA GLU A 187 0.46 -8.74 -3.29
C GLU A 187 -0.05 -7.79 -2.18
N ILE A 188 0.88 -7.00 -1.65
CA ILE A 188 0.65 -5.87 -0.74
C ILE A 188 1.06 -4.60 -1.47
N LYS A 189 0.17 -3.61 -1.52
CA LYS A 189 0.41 -2.29 -2.10
C LYS A 189 0.38 -1.23 -0.99
N GLN A 190 1.39 -0.39 -0.93
CA GLN A 190 1.43 0.80 -0.07
C GLN A 190 1.50 2.06 -0.93
N PHE A 191 0.57 3.00 -0.73
CA PHE A 191 0.41 4.19 -1.56
C PHE A 191 0.94 5.45 -0.87
N ASN A 192 1.66 6.28 -1.62
CA ASN A 192 2.18 7.57 -1.19
C ASN A 192 1.78 8.66 -2.18
N LEU A 193 1.24 9.77 -1.67
CA LEU A 193 0.77 10.88 -2.49
C LEU A 193 1.79 12.01 -2.43
N ILE A 194 2.27 12.44 -3.60
CA ILE A 194 3.30 13.46 -3.72
C ILE A 194 2.78 14.60 -4.59
N SER A 195 2.75 15.80 -4.03
CA SER A 195 2.52 17.03 -4.79
C SER A 195 3.87 17.68 -5.04
N LEU A 196 4.37 17.57 -6.29
CA LEU A 196 5.68 18.04 -6.70
C LEU A 196 5.55 19.38 -7.42
N THR A 197 6.30 20.38 -6.97
CA THR A 197 6.19 21.74 -7.52
C THR A 197 7.54 22.29 -7.99
N GLU A 198 7.56 22.85 -9.20
CA GLU A 198 8.61 23.78 -9.64
C GLU A 198 8.19 25.20 -9.24
N GLY A 199 8.52 25.57 -8.00
CA GLY A 199 8.15 26.82 -7.32
C GLY A 199 8.56 26.75 -5.84
N GLU A 200 8.26 27.82 -5.10
CA GLU A 200 8.62 27.96 -3.68
C GLU A 200 7.43 27.76 -2.75
N PHE A 201 7.71 27.28 -1.54
CA PHE A 201 6.72 27.09 -0.49
C PHE A 201 6.98 28.01 0.70
N VAL A 202 5.89 28.53 1.27
CA VAL A 202 5.94 29.35 2.47
C VAL A 202 4.94 28.80 3.48
N ALA A 203 5.40 28.54 4.69
CA ALA A 203 4.54 28.27 5.82
C ALA A 203 4.14 29.56 6.51
N PHE A 204 2.87 29.66 6.91
CA PHE A 204 2.32 30.74 7.72
C PHE A 204 1.83 30.15 9.04
N ASP A 205 2.56 30.42 10.11
CA ASP A 205 2.29 29.86 11.44
C ASP A 205 1.37 30.80 12.22
N PHE A 206 0.17 30.30 12.52
CA PHE A 206 -0.82 30.95 13.35
C PHE A 206 -0.66 30.44 14.78
N ASN A 207 -0.16 31.32 15.64
CA ASN A 207 -0.07 31.10 17.08
C ASN A 207 -1.12 31.95 17.80
N ASP A 208 -1.79 31.39 18.80
CA ASP A 208 -2.87 32.07 19.52
C ASP A 208 -2.36 33.38 20.15
N GLY A 209 -2.88 34.52 19.66
CA GLY A 209 -2.56 35.84 20.18
C GLY A 209 -1.24 36.46 19.70
N ALA A 210 -0.55 35.86 18.72
CA ALA A 210 0.65 36.41 18.11
C ALA A 210 0.45 36.78 16.64
N ASP A 211 1.36 37.58 16.09
CA ASP A 211 1.41 37.88 14.66
C ASP A 211 1.73 36.61 13.85
N VAL A 212 1.24 36.56 12.61
CA VAL A 212 1.51 35.43 11.71
C VAL A 212 2.96 35.47 11.26
N GLU A 213 3.70 34.39 11.52
CA GLU A 213 5.08 34.23 11.07
C GLU A 213 5.13 33.50 9.73
N ALA A 214 5.95 34.01 8.80
CA ALA A 214 6.14 33.41 7.48
C ALA A 214 7.54 32.79 7.35
N ILE A 215 7.62 31.54 6.93
CA ILE A 215 8.86 30.77 6.86
C ILE A 215 8.93 30.04 5.51
N GLU A 216 10.02 30.25 4.75
CA GLU A 216 10.29 29.43 3.56
C GLU A 216 10.58 27.99 3.97
N ILE A 217 9.93 27.04 3.32
CA ILE A 217 10.08 25.61 3.63
C ILE A 217 10.32 24.81 2.34
N PRO A 218 11.16 23.76 2.35
CA PRO A 218 11.41 22.96 1.14
C PRO A 218 10.41 21.80 0.96
N GLU A 219 9.74 21.40 2.05
CA GLU A 219 8.74 20.34 2.12
C GLU A 219 7.63 20.66 3.13
N GLN A 220 6.44 20.11 2.91
CA GLN A 220 5.34 20.10 3.87
C GLN A 220 4.61 18.76 3.80
N VAL A 221 4.11 18.30 4.92
CA VAL A 221 3.22 17.12 4.99
C VAL A 221 1.86 17.58 5.51
N SER A 222 0.78 17.21 4.80
CA SER A 222 -0.60 17.52 5.21
C SER A 222 -1.39 16.24 5.43
N MET A 223 -2.14 16.18 6.53
CA MET A 223 -3.12 15.14 6.80
C MET A 223 -4.48 15.66 6.33
N THR A 224 -5.14 14.91 5.47
CA THR A 224 -6.42 15.36 4.89
C THR A 224 -7.43 14.23 4.90
N SER A 225 -8.63 14.51 5.40
CA SER A 225 -9.75 13.57 5.39
C SER A 225 -10.74 13.99 4.29
N TYR A 226 -11.04 13.06 3.39
CA TYR A 226 -12.01 13.27 2.31
C TYR A 226 -13.04 12.16 2.26
N LYS A 227 -14.26 12.51 1.89
CA LYS A 227 -15.32 11.53 1.67
C LYS A 227 -15.42 11.19 0.19
N ILE A 228 -15.07 9.95 -0.17
CA ILE A 228 -15.12 9.43 -1.54
C ILE A 228 -16.02 8.20 -1.54
N ASP A 229 -17.01 8.18 -2.44
CA ASP A 229 -18.03 7.11 -2.52
C ASP A 229 -18.70 6.80 -1.16
N ASN A 230 -18.99 7.84 -0.38
CA ASN A 230 -19.53 7.78 0.98
C ASN A 230 -18.64 7.16 2.07
N CYS A 231 -17.38 6.87 1.77
CA CYS A 231 -16.40 6.40 2.73
C CYS A 231 -15.42 7.52 3.08
N ASP A 232 -15.18 7.73 4.38
CA ASP A 232 -14.11 8.63 4.83
C ASP A 232 -12.75 7.99 4.54
N GLN A 233 -11.88 8.75 3.89
CA GLN A 233 -10.50 8.37 3.57
C GLN A 233 -9.55 9.41 4.12
N ASP A 234 -8.69 8.98 5.05
CA ASP A 234 -7.60 9.79 5.54
C ASP A 234 -6.36 9.57 4.68
N SER A 235 -5.82 10.66 4.15
CA SER A 235 -4.66 10.64 3.28
C SER A 235 -3.54 11.50 3.82
N ARG A 236 -2.31 11.02 3.61
CA ARG A 236 -1.09 11.79 3.76
C ARG A 236 -0.65 12.31 2.40
N VAL A 237 -0.48 13.62 2.27
CA VAL A 237 0.10 14.23 1.07
C VAL A 237 1.43 14.87 1.42
N ILE A 238 2.47 14.47 0.70
CA ILE A 238 3.84 14.99 0.82
C ILE A 238 4.02 16.05 -0.27
N TYR A 239 4.15 17.31 0.12
CA TYR A 239 4.45 18.42 -0.78
C TYR A 239 5.95 18.61 -0.84
N LEU A 240 6.51 18.58 -2.05
CA LEU A 240 7.94 18.72 -2.28
C LEU A 240 8.21 19.79 -3.34
N THR A 241 9.14 20.69 -3.05
CA THR A 241 9.77 21.50 -4.09
C THR A 241 10.63 20.60 -4.99
N LYS A 242 10.86 21.02 -6.24
CA LYS A 242 11.77 20.33 -7.16
C LYS A 242 13.14 20.06 -6.54
N ARG A 243 13.73 21.04 -5.86
CA ARG A 243 15.01 20.92 -5.15
C ARG A 243 14.94 19.80 -4.11
N LYS A 244 13.92 19.83 -3.25
CA LYS A 244 13.79 18.85 -2.16
C LYS A 244 13.54 17.45 -2.68
N PHE A 245 12.77 17.31 -3.76
CA PHE A 245 12.57 16.02 -4.42
C PHE A 245 13.87 15.43 -4.96
N GLU A 246 14.77 16.27 -5.49
CA GLU A 246 16.09 15.82 -5.95
C GLU A 246 16.95 15.29 -4.80
N GLU A 247 16.97 15.99 -3.67
CA GLU A 247 17.69 15.60 -2.46
C GLU A 247 17.14 14.28 -1.87
N ASP A 248 15.82 14.11 -1.90
CA ASP A 248 15.12 13.05 -1.16
C ASP A 248 14.70 11.86 -2.01
N VAL A 249 15.01 11.83 -3.31
CA VAL A 249 14.54 10.73 -4.18
C VAL A 249 14.97 9.35 -3.67
N SER A 250 16.15 9.26 -3.06
CA SER A 250 16.68 8.04 -2.44
C SER A 250 15.90 7.61 -1.19
N ARG A 251 15.29 8.55 -0.46
CA ARG A 251 14.42 8.25 0.70
C ARG A 251 13.16 7.49 0.27
N PHE A 252 12.67 7.65 -0.96
CA PHE A 252 11.60 6.79 -1.46
C PHE A 252 12.08 5.35 -1.67
N THR A 253 13.32 5.16 -2.13
CA THR A 253 13.93 3.82 -2.22
C THR A 253 14.03 3.18 -0.83
N GLN A 254 14.50 3.95 0.15
CA GLN A 254 14.53 3.52 1.55
C GLN A 254 13.12 3.15 2.06
N LEU A 255 12.09 3.96 1.76
CA LEU A 255 10.70 3.65 2.09
C LEU A 255 10.25 2.30 1.50
N HIS A 256 10.66 1.96 0.29
CA HIS A 256 10.34 0.66 -0.31
C HIS A 256 10.99 -0.50 0.45
N GLU A 257 12.26 -0.34 0.84
CA GLU A 257 12.99 -1.36 1.61
C GLU A 257 12.36 -1.58 2.98
N LEU A 258 12.05 -0.49 3.68
CA LEU A 258 11.38 -0.50 4.98
C LEU A 258 9.96 -1.07 4.89
N ASN A 259 9.22 -0.79 3.81
CA ASN A 259 7.92 -1.44 3.59
C ASN A 259 8.07 -2.96 3.55
N ALA A 260 9.07 -3.46 2.80
CA ALA A 260 9.29 -4.89 2.72
C ALA A 260 9.69 -5.51 4.06
N GLU A 261 10.57 -4.85 4.81
CA GLU A 261 10.95 -5.26 6.15
C GLU A 261 9.75 -5.32 7.10
N PHE A 262 8.95 -4.26 7.14
CA PHE A 262 7.76 -4.18 7.98
C PHE A 262 6.81 -5.35 7.72
N PHE A 263 6.51 -5.65 6.46
CA PHE A 263 5.58 -6.74 6.14
C PHE A 263 6.18 -8.14 6.35
N ILE A 264 7.50 -8.31 6.19
CA ILE A 264 8.19 -9.55 6.58
C ILE A 264 8.05 -9.77 8.09
N ASN A 265 8.24 -8.72 8.90
CA ASN A 265 8.08 -8.79 10.35
C ASN A 265 6.64 -9.13 10.72
N LYS A 266 5.64 -8.49 10.10
CA LYS A 266 4.22 -8.79 10.33
C LYS A 266 3.83 -10.22 9.92
N GLU A 267 4.40 -10.73 8.84
CA GLU A 267 4.19 -12.13 8.45
C GLU A 267 4.83 -13.10 9.47
N ASN A 268 6.04 -12.81 9.96
CA ASN A 268 6.70 -13.64 10.95
C ASN A 268 5.96 -13.62 12.30
N GLU A 269 5.53 -12.44 12.78
CA GLU A 269 4.67 -12.28 13.95
C GLU A 269 3.37 -13.10 13.83
N PHE A 270 2.75 -13.07 12.64
CA PHE A 270 1.58 -13.89 12.37
C PHE A 270 1.92 -15.38 12.52
N ARG A 271 2.95 -15.87 11.81
CA ARG A 271 3.30 -17.31 11.76
C ARG A 271 3.73 -17.85 13.12
N ASN A 272 4.53 -17.13 13.88
CA ASN A 272 5.06 -17.58 15.18
C ASN A 272 3.96 -17.98 16.18
N GLU A 273 2.76 -17.41 16.05
CA GLU A 273 1.63 -17.67 16.93
C GLU A 273 0.49 -18.44 16.25
N ALA A 274 0.59 -18.69 14.94
CA ALA A 274 -0.57 -19.08 14.16
C ALA A 274 -1.14 -20.46 14.49
N VAL A 275 -0.28 -21.38 14.95
CA VAL A 275 -0.69 -22.72 15.40
C VAL A 275 -1.16 -22.75 16.86
N PHE A 276 -1.08 -21.64 17.58
CA PHE A 276 -1.57 -21.51 18.96
C PHE A 276 -2.82 -20.63 19.06
N ASP A 277 -3.11 -19.86 18.01
CA ASP A 277 -4.29 -19.00 17.89
C ASP A 277 -5.22 -19.54 16.81
N TRP A 278 -6.40 -20.01 17.20
CA TRP A 278 -7.40 -20.56 16.28
C TRP A 278 -7.83 -19.54 15.21
N HIS A 279 -7.84 -18.24 15.53
CA HIS A 279 -8.18 -17.20 14.57
C HIS A 279 -7.12 -17.08 13.48
N LYS A 280 -5.83 -17.20 13.83
CA LYS A 280 -4.72 -17.20 12.88
C LYS A 280 -4.68 -18.51 12.08
N LEU A 281 -4.96 -19.65 12.70
CA LEU A 281 -5.09 -20.93 11.99
C LEU A 281 -6.17 -20.84 10.90
N ALA A 282 -7.33 -20.26 11.23
CA ALA A 282 -8.47 -20.13 10.32
C ALA A 282 -8.14 -19.35 9.04
N VAL A 283 -7.20 -18.40 9.08
CA VAL A 283 -6.82 -17.54 7.93
C VAL A 283 -6.41 -18.33 6.69
N HIS A 284 -5.72 -19.46 6.85
CA HIS A 284 -5.25 -20.30 5.74
C HIS A 284 -5.95 -21.67 5.67
N SER A 285 -6.88 -21.94 6.58
CA SER A 285 -7.48 -23.26 6.72
C SER A 285 -8.20 -23.72 5.44
N GLU A 286 -8.95 -22.83 4.79
CA GLU A 286 -9.67 -23.16 3.54
C GLU A 286 -8.72 -23.49 2.39
N GLU A 287 -7.66 -22.69 2.20
CA GLU A 287 -6.66 -22.90 1.17
C GLU A 287 -5.87 -24.20 1.42
N PHE A 288 -5.48 -24.45 2.67
CA PHE A 288 -4.82 -25.68 3.09
C PHE A 288 -5.69 -26.91 2.85
N ILE A 289 -6.95 -26.88 3.29
CA ILE A 289 -7.92 -27.97 3.13
C ILE A 289 -8.10 -28.30 1.64
N SER A 290 -8.37 -27.29 0.81
CA SER A 290 -8.57 -27.49 -0.63
C SER A 290 -7.33 -28.06 -1.32
N ASN A 291 -6.13 -27.59 -0.95
CA ASN A 291 -4.88 -28.07 -1.52
C ASN A 291 -4.57 -29.51 -1.09
N LEU A 292 -4.83 -29.86 0.17
CA LEU A 292 -4.60 -31.19 0.69
C LEU A 292 -5.59 -32.21 0.12
N GLU A 293 -6.87 -31.85 0.03
CA GLU A 293 -7.90 -32.69 -0.61
C GLU A 293 -7.53 -32.99 -2.06
N ARG A 294 -7.15 -31.97 -2.84
CA ARG A 294 -6.69 -32.16 -4.23
C ARG A 294 -5.47 -33.10 -4.29
N TYR A 295 -4.51 -32.94 -3.39
CA TYR A 295 -3.33 -33.78 -3.35
C TYR A 295 -3.65 -35.24 -3.02
N ILE A 296 -4.52 -35.49 -2.02
CA ILE A 296 -4.99 -36.83 -1.67
C ILE A 296 -5.70 -37.47 -2.87
N TRP A 297 -6.54 -36.70 -3.57
CA TRP A 297 -7.19 -37.15 -4.80
C TRP A 297 -6.18 -37.58 -5.84
N ASP A 298 -5.21 -36.72 -6.13
CA ASP A 298 -4.15 -37.01 -7.09
C ASP A 298 -3.41 -38.30 -6.73
N CYS A 299 -3.00 -38.47 -5.48
CA CYS A 299 -2.39 -39.71 -5.00
C CYS A 299 -3.31 -40.92 -5.22
N ALA A 300 -4.62 -40.82 -4.92
CA ALA A 300 -5.55 -41.92 -5.12
C ALA A 300 -5.71 -42.30 -6.60
N ARG A 301 -5.68 -41.33 -7.53
CA ARG A 301 -5.72 -41.62 -8.99
C ARG A 301 -4.50 -42.40 -9.44
N HIS A 302 -3.31 -41.99 -8.98
CA HIS A 302 -2.06 -42.66 -9.32
C HIS A 302 -2.03 -44.12 -8.83
N HIS A 303 -2.65 -44.38 -7.66
CA HIS A 303 -2.76 -45.74 -7.11
C HIS A 303 -3.94 -46.54 -7.67
N ARG A 304 -4.68 -46.00 -8.66
CA ARG A 304 -5.88 -46.61 -9.28
C ARG A 304 -6.98 -46.97 -8.26
N VAL A 305 -7.13 -46.11 -7.25
CA VAL A 305 -8.08 -46.28 -6.13
C VAL A 305 -9.41 -45.56 -6.40
N LEU A 306 -9.56 -44.88 -7.55
CA LEU A 306 -10.77 -44.13 -7.89
C LEU A 306 -11.94 -45.05 -8.28
N PRO A 307 -13.09 -44.96 -7.59
CA PRO A 307 -14.33 -45.64 -7.94
C PRO A 307 -15.25 -44.77 -8.84
N ASP A 308 -16.28 -45.42 -9.40
CA ASP A 308 -17.30 -44.79 -10.26
C ASP A 308 -18.34 -43.93 -9.50
N THR A 309 -18.31 -43.89 -8.17
CA THR A 309 -19.32 -43.23 -7.32
C THR A 309 -18.79 -41.98 -6.61
N PRO A 310 -19.66 -40.99 -6.32
CA PRO A 310 -19.26 -39.77 -5.63
C PRO A 310 -18.80 -40.08 -4.21
N LEU A 311 -17.52 -39.81 -3.95
CA LEU A 311 -16.87 -39.99 -2.67
C LEU A 311 -17.08 -38.81 -1.73
N LYS A 312 -17.18 -39.11 -0.43
CA LYS A 312 -17.02 -38.11 0.63
C LYS A 312 -15.58 -38.16 1.14
N LEU A 313 -14.81 -37.10 0.87
CA LEU A 313 -13.55 -36.78 1.53
C LEU A 313 -13.77 -35.46 2.26
N SER A 314 -13.29 -35.37 3.50
CA SER A 314 -13.28 -34.12 4.26
C SER A 314 -11.97 -34.02 5.02
N VAL A 315 -11.31 -32.88 4.89
CA VAL A 315 -10.16 -32.50 5.71
C VAL A 315 -10.58 -31.42 6.70
N LYS A 316 -10.14 -31.56 7.95
CA LYS A 316 -10.24 -30.51 8.97
C LYS A 316 -8.87 -30.27 9.59
N ILE A 317 -8.65 -29.04 10.02
CA ILE A 317 -7.49 -28.67 10.83
C ILE A 317 -7.99 -27.99 12.11
N SER A 318 -7.43 -28.40 13.24
CA SER A 318 -7.68 -27.85 14.57
C SER A 318 -6.38 -27.76 15.35
N VAL A 319 -6.46 -27.25 16.58
CA VAL A 319 -5.31 -27.19 17.51
C VAL A 319 -5.77 -27.81 18.82
N GLU A 320 -5.01 -28.78 19.32
CA GLU A 320 -5.18 -29.33 20.66
C GLU A 320 -3.83 -29.40 21.37
N SER A 321 -3.78 -28.99 22.64
CA SER A 321 -2.56 -29.01 23.44
C SER A 321 -1.34 -28.39 22.75
N HIS A 322 -1.55 -27.30 22.00
CA HIS A 322 -0.53 -26.57 21.23
C HIS A 322 0.03 -27.33 20.01
N ASN A 323 -0.58 -28.44 19.60
CA ASN A 323 -0.21 -29.13 18.36
C ASN A 323 -1.36 -29.01 17.34
N PRO A 324 -1.05 -28.70 16.07
CA PRO A 324 -2.03 -28.79 15.01
C PRO A 324 -2.43 -30.25 14.81
N ILE A 325 -3.73 -30.49 14.74
CA ILE A 325 -4.33 -31.77 14.41
C ILE A 325 -4.96 -31.67 13.02
N VAL A 326 -4.58 -32.59 12.14
CA VAL A 326 -5.20 -32.73 10.81
C VAL A 326 -6.06 -33.99 10.81
N GLU A 327 -7.37 -33.80 10.72
CA GLU A 327 -8.33 -34.91 10.61
C GLU A 327 -8.73 -35.11 9.15
N ILE A 328 -8.54 -36.33 8.66
CA ILE A 328 -8.90 -36.75 7.31
C ILE A 328 -9.99 -37.81 7.42
N SER A 329 -11.18 -37.47 6.94
CA SER A 329 -12.37 -38.32 7.02
C SER A 329 -12.82 -38.80 5.64
N SER A 330 -13.11 -40.09 5.51
CA SER A 330 -13.68 -40.63 4.26
C SER A 330 -14.58 -41.85 4.50
N SER A 331 -15.58 -42.04 3.64
CA SER A 331 -16.42 -43.24 3.66
C SER A 331 -15.73 -44.49 3.10
N ARG A 332 -14.53 -44.32 2.52
CA ARG A 332 -13.79 -45.37 1.79
C ARG A 332 -12.44 -45.62 2.44
N SER A 333 -12.17 -46.86 2.82
CA SER A 333 -10.92 -47.26 3.48
C SER A 333 -9.70 -47.05 2.59
N GLU A 334 -9.85 -47.24 1.29
CA GLU A 334 -8.75 -47.15 0.33
C GLU A 334 -8.22 -45.70 0.23
N ILE A 335 -9.10 -44.70 0.37
CA ILE A 335 -8.69 -43.29 0.46
C ILE A 335 -8.00 -42.98 1.78
N LEU A 336 -8.46 -43.58 2.89
CA LEU A 336 -7.77 -43.43 4.17
C LEU A 336 -6.38 -44.06 4.16
N ASP A 337 -6.19 -45.15 3.42
CA ASP A 337 -4.87 -45.76 3.24
C ASP A 337 -3.94 -44.86 2.43
N VAL A 338 -4.45 -44.22 1.37
CA VAL A 338 -3.72 -43.15 0.65
C VAL A 338 -3.39 -41.98 1.58
N ALA A 339 -4.33 -41.54 2.41
CA ALA A 339 -4.12 -40.44 3.36
C ALA A 339 -3.06 -40.78 4.45
N ARG A 340 -2.89 -42.06 4.79
CA ARG A 340 -1.85 -42.55 5.72
C ARG A 340 -0.46 -42.67 5.08
N SER A 341 -0.36 -42.56 3.76
CA SER A 341 0.91 -42.70 3.03
C SER A 341 1.95 -41.68 3.49
N SER A 342 3.23 -42.03 3.35
CA SER A 342 4.34 -41.14 3.69
C SER A 342 4.31 -39.83 2.89
N ASP A 343 3.80 -39.87 1.66
CA ASP A 343 3.79 -38.71 0.76
C ASP A 343 2.75 -37.68 1.21
N VAL A 344 1.54 -38.13 1.57
CA VAL A 344 0.51 -37.25 2.16
C VAL A 344 0.99 -36.68 3.49
N LYS A 345 1.62 -37.48 4.35
CA LYS A 345 2.21 -36.97 5.60
C LYS A 345 3.26 -35.89 5.33
N LYS A 346 4.25 -36.15 4.47
CA LYS A 346 5.26 -35.15 4.10
C LYS A 346 4.63 -33.87 3.54
N ARG A 347 3.58 -34.01 2.74
CA ARG A 347 2.81 -32.88 2.21
C ARG A 347 2.17 -32.06 3.32
N ILE A 348 1.52 -32.71 4.30
CA ILE A 348 0.90 -32.04 5.46
C ILE A 348 1.93 -31.25 6.23
N TYR A 349 3.08 -31.85 6.57
CA TYR A 349 4.15 -31.17 7.30
C TYR A 349 4.66 -29.96 6.53
N ARG A 350 4.94 -30.11 5.22
CA ARG A 350 5.40 -29.00 4.39
C ARG A 350 4.38 -27.87 4.29
N ASP A 351 3.11 -28.19 4.08
CA ASP A 351 2.07 -27.17 3.91
C ASP A 351 1.77 -26.47 5.25
N ILE A 352 1.81 -27.18 6.39
CA ILE A 352 1.69 -26.56 7.71
C ILE A 352 2.86 -25.61 8.00
N GLN A 353 4.09 -26.05 7.71
CA GLN A 353 5.26 -25.18 7.81
C GLN A 353 5.13 -23.97 6.89
N PHE A 354 4.65 -24.14 5.66
CA PHE A 354 4.46 -23.05 4.71
C PHE A 354 3.44 -22.01 5.20
N PHE A 355 2.22 -22.44 5.53
CA PHE A 355 1.12 -21.53 5.91
C PHE A 355 1.27 -20.93 7.30
N TRP A 356 1.79 -21.69 8.27
CA TRP A 356 1.79 -21.30 9.67
C TRP A 356 3.17 -21.33 10.34
N GLY A 357 4.22 -21.74 9.65
CA GLY A 357 5.59 -21.71 10.21
C GLY A 357 5.85 -22.71 11.33
N HIS A 358 4.97 -23.68 11.53
CA HIS A 358 5.15 -24.70 12.57
C HIS A 358 6.06 -25.83 12.10
N GLU A 359 7.09 -26.10 12.90
CA GLU A 359 8.06 -27.18 12.69
C GLU A 359 7.95 -28.30 13.73
N GLY A 360 7.00 -28.17 14.67
CA GLY A 360 6.79 -29.13 15.75
C GLY A 360 6.03 -30.39 15.31
N HIS A 361 5.59 -31.15 16.30
CA HIS A 361 4.77 -32.33 16.05
C HIS A 361 3.42 -31.94 15.44
N ILE A 362 2.93 -32.77 14.51
CA ILE A 362 1.63 -32.63 13.87
C ILE A 362 0.91 -33.96 14.03
N GLU A 363 -0.25 -33.93 14.67
CA GLU A 363 -1.09 -35.10 14.81
C GLU A 363 -1.93 -35.27 13.54
N ILE A 364 -1.96 -36.49 12.98
CA ILE A 364 -2.69 -36.78 11.75
C ILE A 364 -3.64 -37.94 12.02
N ASN A 365 -4.92 -37.64 12.06
CA ASN A 365 -5.98 -38.58 12.38
C ASN A 365 -6.76 -38.95 11.11
N THR A 366 -7.00 -40.24 10.91
CA THR A 366 -7.79 -40.74 9.79
C THR A 366 -9.05 -41.43 10.29
N ILE A 367 -10.22 -40.97 9.86
CA ILE A 367 -11.51 -41.38 10.41
C ILE A 367 -12.37 -41.97 9.29
N LYS A 368 -12.89 -43.18 9.51
CA LYS A 368 -13.88 -43.78 8.60
C LYS A 368 -15.27 -43.26 8.97
N ILE A 369 -15.92 -42.60 8.02
CA ILE A 369 -17.30 -42.10 8.18
C ILE A 369 -18.29 -43.07 7.50
N SER A 370 -19.49 -43.16 8.06
CA SER A 370 -20.57 -44.00 7.55
C SER A 370 -21.19 -43.47 6.26
#